data_AF-A0A3M6CEJ3-F1
#
_entry.id   AF-A0A3M6CEJ3-F1
#
_cell.length_a   1.000
_cell.length_b   1.000
_cell.length_c   1.000
_cell.angle_alpha   90.00
_cell.angle_beta   90.00
_cell.angle_gamma   90.00
#
_symmetry.space_group_name_H-M   'P 1'
#
loop_
_entity.id
_entity.type
_entity.pdbx_description
1 polymer ?
#
loop_
_entity_poly.entity_id
_entity_poly.type
_entity_poly.pdbx_seq_one_letter_code
_entity_poly.pdbx_strand_id
1 'polypeptide(L)'
;MTIASTGKDEATGNLITKQYTVKGPVMLMLTTTAIDVDEELLNRCLVLTINESREQTEAIHAAQRKKQTLDGLLADAEKQAITRLHQNAQRLIKTVAVVNPFADQLTFLSDKTRTRRDHMKYLTLIRCIALLHQHQRPIKHISYPTSAF
;
A
#
# COMPACT_ATOMS: atom_id res chain seq x y z
N MET A 1 -17.80 6.29 5.81
CA MET A 1 -17.55 5.02 6.52
C MET A 1 -17.19 5.37 7.96
N THR A 2 -17.78 4.69 8.95
CA THR A 2 -17.49 4.95 10.37
C THR A 2 -16.45 3.93 10.84
N ILE A 3 -15.32 4.41 11.37
CA ILE A 3 -14.31 3.57 12.02
C ILE A 3 -14.49 3.71 13.52
N ALA A 4 -14.65 2.60 14.22
CA ALA A 4 -14.52 2.56 15.67
C ALA A 4 -13.07 2.20 16.01
N SER A 5 -12.42 2.98 16.88
CA SER A 5 -11.10 2.68 17.40
C SER A 5 -11.12 2.80 18.92
N THR A 6 -10.59 1.80 19.60
CA THR A 6 -10.42 1.82 21.06
C THR A 6 -9.25 2.73 21.41
N GLY A 7 -9.55 3.83 22.08
CA GLY A 7 -8.56 4.73 22.67
C GLY A 7 -8.58 4.65 24.19
N LYS A 8 -7.56 5.23 24.83
CA LYS A 8 -7.54 5.43 26.28
C LYS A 8 -8.03 6.84 26.57
N ASP A 9 -8.96 6.98 27.52
CA ASP A 9 -9.41 8.28 28.00
C ASP A 9 -8.28 8.94 28.81
N GLU A 10 -7.92 10.19 28.46
CA GLU A 10 -6.76 10.87 29.03
C GLU A 10 -6.97 11.26 30.51
N ALA A 11 -8.21 11.42 30.94
CA ALA A 11 -8.54 11.82 32.31
C ALA A 11 -8.73 10.60 33.24
N THR A 12 -9.35 9.54 32.75
CA THR A 12 -9.77 8.38 33.56
C THR A 12 -8.93 7.13 33.32
N GLY A 13 -8.17 7.06 32.22
CA GLY A 13 -7.41 5.89 31.83
C GLY A 13 -8.25 4.71 31.33
N ASN A 14 -9.57 4.85 31.27
CA ASN A 14 -10.48 3.81 30.80
C ASN A 14 -10.41 3.65 29.27
N LEU A 15 -10.67 2.43 28.79
CA LEU A 15 -10.81 2.17 27.37
C LEU A 15 -12.14 2.75 26.87
N ILE A 16 -12.07 3.66 25.90
CA ILE A 16 -13.24 4.28 25.27
C ILE A 16 -13.22 4.01 23.77
N THR A 17 -14.40 3.73 23.21
CA THR A 17 -14.56 3.57 21.76
C THR A 17 -14.77 4.94 21.12
N LYS A 18 -13.79 5.43 20.37
CA LYS A 18 -13.91 6.66 19.57
C LYS A 18 -14.42 6.30 18.18
N GLN A 19 -15.50 6.94 17.74
CA GLN A 19 -16.02 6.80 16.38
C GLN A 19 -15.50 7.94 15.50
N TYR A 20 -14.85 7.59 14.40
CA TYR A 20 -14.35 8.51 13.39
C TYR A 20 -15.14 8.35 12.09
N THR A 21 -15.67 9.44 11.56
CA THR A 21 -16.27 9.45 10.22
C THR A 21 -15.21 9.82 9.20
N VAL A 22 -14.93 8.92 8.27
CA VAL A 22 -13.95 9.15 7.20
C VAL A 22 -14.68 9.22 5.85
N LYS A 23 -14.36 10.25 5.07
CA LYS A 23 -14.81 10.42 3.68
C LYS A 23 -13.72 9.89 2.74
N GLY A 24 -13.86 8.65 2.29
CA GLY A 24 -12.94 8.02 1.34
C GLY A 24 -12.60 6.58 1.70
N PRO A 25 -11.81 5.90 0.84
CA PRO A 25 -11.28 4.57 1.14
C PRO A 25 -10.36 4.64 2.36
N VAL A 26 -10.53 3.70 3.28
CA VAL A 26 -9.69 3.59 4.48
C VAL A 26 -8.56 2.63 4.18
N MET A 27 -7.34 3.07 4.46
CA MET A 27 -6.14 2.26 4.36
C MET A 27 -5.64 2.00 5.79
N LEU A 28 -5.46 0.72 6.13
CA LEU A 28 -4.91 0.27 7.40
C LEU A 28 -3.47 -0.24 7.20
N MET A 29 -2.49 0.52 7.69
CA MET A 29 -1.09 0.05 7.85
C MET A 29 -0.85 -0.17 9.33
N LEU A 30 -0.36 -1.37 9.66
CA LEU A 30 0.04 -1.74 11.00
C LEU A 30 1.50 -2.17 10.94
N THR A 31 2.31 -1.62 11.83
CA THR A 31 3.68 -2.05 12.07
C THR A 31 3.75 -2.62 13.47
N THR A 32 4.22 -3.85 13.60
CA THR A 32 4.32 -4.53 14.89
C THR A 32 5.61 -5.31 14.95
N THR A 33 6.17 -5.40 16.16
CA THR A 33 7.25 -6.34 16.49
C THR A 33 6.69 -7.60 17.16
N ALA A 34 5.37 -7.68 17.35
CA ALA A 34 4.72 -8.88 17.86
C ALA A 34 4.91 -10.01 16.86
N ILE A 35 5.39 -11.15 17.36
CA ILE A 35 5.63 -12.35 16.57
C ILE A 35 4.29 -12.96 16.16
N ASP A 36 3.35 -13.02 17.11
CA ASP A 36 2.01 -13.56 16.90
C ASP A 36 1.03 -12.45 16.57
N VAL A 37 0.59 -12.43 15.32
CA VAL A 37 -0.49 -11.56 14.84
C VAL A 37 -1.72 -12.43 14.62
N ASP A 38 -2.88 -11.91 15.01
CA ASP A 38 -4.16 -12.57 14.81
C ASP A 38 -4.34 -13.09 13.38
N GLU A 39 -4.71 -14.37 13.25
CA GLU A 39 -4.76 -15.05 11.97
C GLU A 39 -5.86 -14.49 11.05
N GLU A 40 -6.97 -14.00 11.63
CA GLU A 40 -8.03 -13.36 10.86
C GLU A 40 -7.53 -12.07 10.20
N LEU A 41 -6.74 -11.27 10.94
CA LEU A 41 -6.07 -10.09 10.42
C LEU A 41 -5.05 -10.44 9.33
N LEU A 42 -4.19 -11.45 9.55
CA LEU A 42 -3.23 -11.92 8.54
C LEU A 42 -3.90 -12.39 7.25
N ASN A 43 -5.07 -13.00 7.36
CA ASN A 43 -5.86 -13.45 6.20
C ASN A 43 -6.49 -12.28 5.41
N ARG A 44 -6.53 -11.06 5.98
CA ARG A 44 -7.08 -9.85 5.35
C ARG A 44 -6.00 -8.86 4.88
N CYS A 45 -4.83 -8.84 5.52
CA CYS A 45 -3.73 -7.95 5.18
C CYS A 45 -2.74 -8.56 4.18
N LEU A 46 -1.96 -7.69 3.53
CA LEU A 46 -0.70 -8.08 2.90
C LEU A 46 0.40 -7.96 3.95
N VAL A 47 1.10 -9.05 4.22
CA VAL A 47 2.17 -9.08 5.22
C VAL A 47 3.50 -8.78 4.53
N LEU A 48 4.20 -7.76 5.00
CA LEU A 48 5.55 -7.44 4.59
C LEU A 48 6.48 -7.82 5.74
N THR A 49 7.31 -8.85 5.53
CA THR A 49 8.31 -9.27 6.50
C THR A 49 9.61 -8.50 6.28
N ILE A 50 10.40 -8.35 7.33
CA ILE A 50 11.76 -7.83 7.20
C ILE A 50 12.66 -8.87 6.50
N ASN A 51 13.63 -8.39 5.74
CA ASN A 51 14.68 -9.24 5.19
C ASN A 51 15.81 -9.32 6.22
N GLU A 52 15.97 -10.49 6.84
CA GLU A 52 16.96 -10.77 7.89
C GLU A 52 18.27 -11.35 7.34
N SER A 53 18.47 -11.30 6.02
CA SER A 53 19.72 -11.81 5.43
C SER A 53 20.93 -11.00 5.89
N ARG A 54 22.10 -11.66 5.88
CA ARG A 54 23.37 -11.01 6.21
C ARG A 54 23.67 -9.86 5.26
N GLU A 55 23.43 -10.05 3.97
CA GLU A 55 23.66 -9.06 2.92
C GLU A 55 22.79 -7.82 3.14
N GLN A 56 21.53 -8.02 3.53
CA GLN A 56 20.64 -6.92 3.88
C GLN A 56 21.15 -6.15 5.11
N THR A 57 21.62 -6.88 6.13
CA THR A 57 22.20 -6.28 7.34
C THR A 57 23.45 -5.46 7.01
N GLU A 58 24.35 -6.00 6.19
CA GLU A 58 25.55 -5.31 5.72
C GLU A 58 25.21 -4.04 4.90
N ALA A 59 24.19 -4.13 4.02
CA ALA A 59 23.69 -2.98 3.27
C ALA A 59 23.12 -1.88 4.19
N ILE A 60 22.37 -2.26 5.24
CA ILE A 60 21.87 -1.34 6.25
C ILE A 60 23.04 -0.66 6.98
N HIS A 61 24.04 -1.42 7.43
CA HIS A 61 25.23 -0.85 8.09
C HIS A 61 25.97 0.13 7.19
N ALA A 62 26.13 -0.19 5.90
CA ALA A 62 26.74 0.71 4.93
C ALA A 62 25.95 2.02 4.77
N ALA A 63 24.62 1.92 4.66
CA ALA A 63 23.75 3.10 4.58
C ALA A 63 23.78 3.95 5.86
N GLN A 64 23.81 3.31 7.04
CA GLN A 64 23.94 3.99 8.34
C GLN A 64 25.26 4.74 8.44
N ARG A 65 26.39 4.12 8.06
CA ARG A 65 27.70 4.80 8.02
C ARG A 65 27.69 5.96 7.02
N LYS A 66 27.14 5.77 5.82
CA LYS A 66 27.03 6.83 4.80
C LYS A 66 26.25 8.05 5.32
N LYS A 67 25.19 7.85 6.11
CA LYS A 67 24.44 8.97 6.71
C LYS A 67 25.26 9.84 7.68
N GLN A 68 26.37 9.32 8.20
CA GLN A 68 27.28 10.07 9.09
C GLN A 68 28.34 10.88 8.32
N THR A 69 28.38 10.80 6.99
CA THR A 69 29.31 11.59 6.17
C THR A 69 28.68 12.92 5.76
N LEU A 70 29.51 13.87 5.33
CA LEU A 70 29.04 15.15 4.77
C LEU A 70 28.06 14.93 3.62
N ASP A 71 28.39 14.05 2.68
CA ASP A 71 27.51 13.69 1.57
C ASP A 71 26.17 13.13 2.04
N GLY A 72 26.18 12.32 3.10
CA GLY A 72 24.96 11.79 3.72
C GLY A 72 24.07 12.86 4.33
N LEU A 73 24.67 13.85 5.01
CA LEU A 73 23.95 14.99 5.58
C LEU A 73 23.35 15.90 4.51
N LEU A 74 24.11 16.16 3.44
CA LEU A 74 23.61 16.93 2.28
C LEU A 74 22.45 16.20 1.59
N ALA A 75 22.56 14.88 1.40
CA ALA A 75 21.49 14.08 0.81
C ALA A 75 20.20 14.06 1.66
N ASP A 76 20.30 14.12 3.00
CA ASP A 76 19.11 14.19 3.85
C ASP A 76 18.37 15.54 3.69
N ALA A 77 19.09 16.63 3.39
CA ALA A 77 18.48 17.91 3.05
C ALA A 77 17.65 17.84 1.75
N GLU A 78 18.06 17.02 0.78
CA GLU A 78 17.34 16.82 -0.49
C GLU A 78 16.11 15.91 -0.36
N LYS A 79 16.03 15.11 0.71
CA LYS A 79 14.93 14.16 0.94
C LYS A 79 13.55 14.80 0.85
N GLN A 80 13.41 16.04 1.32
CA GLN A 80 12.15 16.76 1.23
C GLN A 80 11.76 17.08 -0.21
N ALA A 81 12.72 17.43 -1.07
CA ALA A 81 12.46 17.69 -2.48
C ALA A 81 12.01 16.41 -3.20
N ILE A 82 12.69 15.29 -2.94
CA ILE A 82 12.29 13.97 -3.48
C ILE A 82 10.89 13.56 -2.98
N THR A 83 10.60 13.76 -1.70
CA THR A 83 9.27 13.48 -1.12
C THR A 83 8.19 14.32 -1.81
N ARG A 84 8.43 15.62 -1.99
CA ARG A 84 7.52 16.53 -2.71
C ARG A 84 7.32 16.09 -4.16
N LEU A 85 8.38 15.67 -4.84
CA LEU A 85 8.29 15.13 -6.21
C LEU A 85 7.36 13.92 -6.27
N HIS A 86 7.51 12.94 -5.38
CA HIS A 86 6.64 11.77 -5.33
C HIS A 86 5.18 12.14 -5.03
N GLN A 87 4.95 13.04 -4.07
CA GLN A 87 3.60 13.53 -3.77
C GLN A 87 2.94 14.23 -4.97
N ASN A 88 3.71 15.03 -5.71
CA ASN A 88 3.24 15.67 -6.94
C ASN A 88 2.93 14.65 -8.02
N ALA A 89 3.79 13.64 -8.20
CA ALA A 89 3.53 12.55 -9.14
C ALA A 89 2.24 11.79 -8.81
N GLN A 90 1.98 11.52 -7.53
CA GLN A 90 0.72 10.88 -7.08
C GLN A 90 -0.52 11.72 -7.42
N ARG A 91 -0.45 13.05 -7.32
CA ARG A 91 -1.56 13.97 -7.69
C ARG A 91 -1.88 13.97 -9.18
N LEU A 92 -0.93 13.57 -10.02
CA LEU A 92 -1.10 13.47 -11.48
C LEU A 92 -1.73 12.15 -11.92
N ILE A 93 -1.98 11.22 -10.99
CA ILE A 93 -2.70 9.98 -11.28
C ILE A 93 -4.15 10.34 -11.62
N LYS A 94 -4.65 9.79 -12.72
CA LYS A 94 -6.00 10.03 -13.24
C LYS A 94 -6.89 8.87 -12.81
N THR A 95 -8.15 9.17 -12.55
CA THR A 95 -9.15 8.13 -12.28
C THR A 95 -9.53 7.44 -13.58
N VAL A 96 -8.88 6.33 -13.90
CA VAL A 96 -9.16 5.51 -15.09
C VAL A 96 -9.33 4.04 -14.71
N ALA A 97 -10.12 3.32 -15.50
CA ALA A 97 -10.20 1.88 -15.39
C ALA A 97 -8.91 1.24 -15.93
N VAL A 98 -8.38 0.26 -15.21
CA VAL A 98 -7.27 -0.56 -15.68
C VAL A 98 -7.84 -1.85 -16.25
N VAL A 99 -7.53 -2.13 -17.51
CA VAL A 99 -7.89 -3.36 -18.19
C VAL A 99 -6.62 -4.15 -18.49
N ASN A 100 -6.48 -5.33 -17.88
CA ASN A 100 -5.37 -6.24 -18.17
C ASN A 100 -5.78 -7.20 -19.29
N PRO A 101 -5.17 -7.14 -20.49
CA PRO A 101 -5.54 -8.00 -21.61
C PRO A 101 -5.23 -9.49 -21.39
N PHE A 102 -4.48 -9.84 -20.34
CA PHE A 102 -4.14 -11.21 -19.99
C PHE A 102 -4.90 -11.71 -18.75
N ALA A 103 -5.90 -10.96 -18.25
CA ALA A 103 -6.54 -11.24 -16.96
C ALA A 103 -7.14 -12.65 -16.85
N ASP A 104 -7.62 -13.20 -17.95
CA ASP A 104 -8.20 -14.54 -18.09
C ASP A 104 -7.16 -15.67 -18.09
N GLN A 105 -5.90 -15.36 -18.43
CA GLN A 105 -4.78 -16.30 -18.42
C GLN A 105 -4.04 -16.31 -17.07
N LEU A 106 -4.27 -15.30 -16.23
CA LEU A 106 -3.66 -15.23 -14.90
C LEU A 106 -4.32 -16.27 -13.99
N THR A 107 -3.54 -17.27 -13.60
CA THR A 107 -3.96 -18.31 -12.65
C THR A 107 -3.35 -18.09 -11.27
N PHE A 108 -3.93 -18.73 -10.26
CA PHE A 108 -3.47 -18.69 -8.88
C PHE A 108 -3.79 -20.03 -8.22
N LEU A 109 -3.06 -20.40 -7.16
CA LEU A 109 -3.33 -21.63 -6.42
C LEU A 109 -4.81 -21.67 -5.98
N SER A 110 -5.48 -22.79 -6.20
CA SER A 110 -6.94 -22.95 -5.97
C SER A 110 -7.25 -24.07 -4.95
N ASP A 111 -6.26 -24.48 -4.17
CA ASP A 111 -6.31 -25.62 -3.24
C ASP A 111 -6.83 -25.25 -1.84
N LYS A 112 -6.90 -23.96 -1.49
CA LYS A 112 -7.28 -23.49 -0.14
C LYS A 112 -8.25 -22.31 -0.19
N THR A 113 -9.20 -22.23 0.74
CA THR A 113 -10.17 -21.12 0.81
C THR A 113 -9.51 -19.74 0.91
N ARG A 114 -8.36 -19.65 1.60
CA ARG A 114 -7.57 -18.40 1.71
C ARG A 114 -7.15 -17.83 0.35
N THR A 115 -6.87 -18.69 -0.63
CA THR A 115 -6.37 -18.25 -1.94
C THR A 115 -7.39 -17.43 -2.71
N ARG A 116 -8.69 -17.52 -2.38
CA ARG A 116 -9.72 -16.63 -2.93
C ARG A 116 -9.43 -15.16 -2.64
N ARG A 117 -8.98 -14.84 -1.41
CA ARG A 117 -8.60 -13.48 -1.02
C ARG A 117 -7.24 -13.10 -1.60
N ASP A 118 -6.27 -13.99 -1.52
CA ASP A 118 -4.92 -13.71 -1.99
C ASP A 118 -4.86 -13.54 -3.51
N HIS A 119 -5.69 -14.26 -4.26
CA HIS A 119 -5.87 -14.06 -5.71
C HIS A 119 -6.39 -12.64 -6.02
N MET A 120 -7.38 -12.14 -5.26
CA MET A 120 -7.85 -10.76 -5.44
C MET A 120 -6.79 -9.73 -5.06
N LYS A 121 -5.96 -9.99 -4.04
CA LYS A 121 -4.80 -9.14 -3.70
C LYS A 121 -3.79 -9.13 -4.85
N TYR A 122 -3.49 -10.29 -5.44
CA TYR A 122 -2.60 -10.45 -6.60
C TYR A 122 -3.07 -9.63 -7.81
N LEU A 123 -4.32 -9.79 -8.23
CA LEU A 123 -4.90 -9.01 -9.34
C LEU A 123 -4.93 -7.50 -9.03
N THR A 124 -5.23 -7.14 -7.77
CA THR A 124 -5.22 -5.75 -7.34
C THR A 124 -3.82 -5.14 -7.38
N LEU A 125 -2.78 -5.89 -7.01
CA LEU A 125 -1.39 -5.43 -7.08
C LEU A 125 -0.99 -5.10 -8.53
N ILE A 126 -1.31 -5.98 -9.48
CA ILE A 126 -1.08 -5.74 -10.91
C ILE A 126 -1.78 -4.44 -11.33
N ARG A 127 -3.04 -4.28 -10.94
CA ARG A 127 -3.82 -3.07 -11.23
C ARG A 127 -3.18 -1.81 -10.63
N CYS A 128 -2.74 -1.86 -9.38
CA CYS A 128 -2.10 -0.73 -8.71
C CYS A 128 -0.80 -0.31 -9.42
N ILE A 129 0.04 -1.28 -9.82
CA ILE A 129 1.26 -1.00 -10.59
C ILE A 129 0.91 -0.40 -11.95
N ALA A 130 -0.07 -0.97 -12.67
CA ALA A 130 -0.50 -0.43 -13.95
C ALA A 130 -1.03 1.01 -13.86
N LEU A 131 -1.81 1.31 -12.80
CA LEU A 131 -2.34 2.65 -12.54
C LEU A 131 -1.22 3.64 -12.17
N LEU A 132 -0.25 3.23 -11.35
CA LEU A 132 0.90 4.05 -11.00
C LEU A 132 1.71 4.45 -12.25
N HIS A 133 1.83 3.52 -13.20
CA HIS A 133 2.54 3.70 -14.47
C HIS A 133 1.61 4.10 -15.64
N GLN A 134 0.41 4.61 -15.37
CA GLN A 134 -0.61 4.86 -16.41
C GLN A 134 -0.12 5.76 -17.57
N HIS A 135 0.76 6.73 -17.29
CA HIS A 135 1.25 7.69 -18.30
C HIS A 135 2.29 7.07 -19.23
N GLN A 136 2.78 5.86 -18.92
CA GLN A 136 3.67 5.07 -19.77
C GLN A 136 2.92 4.00 -20.56
N ARG A 137 1.57 4.02 -20.54
CA ARG A 137 0.70 2.98 -21.10
C ARG A 137 -0.32 3.60 -22.07
N PRO A 138 -0.79 2.83 -23.07
CA PRO A 138 -1.82 3.31 -23.99
C PRO A 138 -3.15 3.51 -23.25
N ILE A 139 -3.77 4.68 -23.46
CA ILE A 139 -5.10 5.01 -22.96
C ILE A 139 -6.12 4.76 -24.08
N LYS A 140 -7.18 4.01 -23.76
CA LYS A 140 -8.29 3.74 -24.69
C LYS A 140 -9.54 4.46 -24.19
N HIS A 141 -10.30 5.03 -25.12
CA HIS A 141 -11.59 5.65 -24.86
C HIS A 141 -12.70 4.77 -25.45
N ILE A 142 -13.77 4.56 -24.68
CA ILE A 142 -14.95 3.84 -25.12
C ILE A 142 -16.09 4.85 -25.13
N SER A 143 -16.73 5.03 -26.29
CA SER A 143 -18.00 5.74 -26.37
C SER A 143 -19.10 4.72 -26.15
N TYR A 144 -19.89 4.89 -25.10
CA TYR A 144 -21.14 4.15 -24.99
C TYR A 144 -22.13 4.78 -25.99
N PRO A 145 -22.71 4.01 -26.93
CA PRO A 145 -23.86 4.51 -27.67
C PRO A 145 -24.94 4.84 -26.63
N THR A 146 -25.48 6.06 -26.69
CA THR A 146 -26.58 6.49 -25.82
C THR A 146 -27.80 5.63 -26.14
N SER A 147 -27.93 4.47 -25.49
CA SER A 147 -29.17 3.71 -25.52
C SER A 147 -30.13 4.39 -24.55
N ALA A 148 -31.10 5.10 -25.13
CA ALA A 148 -32.25 5.63 -24.41
C ALA A 148 -32.96 4.49 -23.66
N PHE A 149 -33.01 4.60 -22.34
CA PHE A 149 -33.99 3.96 -21.48
C PHE A 149 -34.62 5.06 -20.63
#